data_AF-A0A918YCW3-F1
#
_entry.id   AF-A0A918YCW3-F1
#
_cell.length_a   1.000
_cell.length_b   1.000
_cell.length_c   1.000
_cell.angle_alpha   90.00
_cell.angle_beta   90.00
_cell.angle_gamma   90.00
#
_symmetry.space_group_name_H-M   'P 1'
#
loop_
_entity.id
_entity.type
_entity.pdbx_description
1 polymer ?
#
loop_
_entity_poly.entity_id
_entity_poly.type
_entity_poly.pdbx_seq_one_letter_code
_entity_poly.pdbx_strand_id
1 'polypeptide(L)'
;MSMPYADGSGPLVPKPELTLPALRQAVAAVAPSRLPEFFEDLQKAFVRAGDEDSVVPIRMFYRQWGVVIEIERHPETARRLHAAEQALSSPDPNVRERAVREAGEIVRAAHREVAGG
;
A
#
# COMPACT_ATOMS: atom_id res chain seq x y z
N MET A 1 22.56 -15.12 30.01
CA MET A 1 22.27 -15.60 28.65
C MET A 1 21.21 -14.67 28.08
N SER A 2 21.63 -13.61 27.37
CA SER A 2 20.70 -12.60 26.86
C SER A 2 20.09 -13.14 25.57
N MET A 3 18.77 -13.36 25.57
CA MET A 3 18.02 -13.72 24.38
C MET A 3 18.16 -12.59 23.34
N PRO A 4 18.47 -12.88 22.07
CA PRO A 4 18.39 -11.87 21.03
C PRO A 4 16.89 -11.56 20.84
N TYR A 5 16.52 -10.30 21.02
CA TYR A 5 15.27 -9.80 20.50
C TYR A 5 15.33 -9.96 18.99
N ALA A 6 14.73 -11.04 18.48
CA ALA A 6 14.45 -11.14 17.06
C ALA A 6 13.57 -9.94 16.73
N ASP A 7 14.16 -9.03 15.96
CA ASP A 7 13.58 -7.77 15.56
C ASP A 7 12.21 -8.03 14.92
N GLY A 8 11.14 -7.62 15.61
CA GLY A 8 9.76 -7.75 15.14
C GLY A 8 9.42 -6.78 13.99
N SER A 9 10.42 -6.16 13.35
CA SER A 9 10.30 -5.17 12.28
C SER A 9 10.45 -5.79 10.87
N GLY A 10 10.17 -7.08 10.74
CA GLY A 10 10.12 -7.76 9.45
C GLY A 10 8.77 -7.58 8.74
N PRO A 11 8.73 -7.71 7.41
CA PRO A 11 7.47 -7.67 6.68
C PRO A 11 6.55 -8.82 7.09
N LEU A 12 5.25 -8.56 7.28
CA LEU A 12 4.24 -9.53 7.68
C LEU A 12 4.05 -10.66 6.66
N VAL A 13 4.25 -10.34 5.38
CA VAL A 13 4.18 -11.27 4.25
C VAL A 13 5.35 -11.02 3.29
N PRO A 14 5.81 -12.05 2.55
CA PRO A 14 6.75 -11.83 1.45
C PRO A 14 6.13 -10.90 0.40
N LYS A 15 6.98 -10.26 -0.40
CA LYS A 15 6.53 -9.43 -1.52
C LYS A 15 5.67 -10.28 -2.46
N PRO A 16 4.39 -9.93 -2.70
CA PRO A 16 3.53 -10.72 -3.57
C PRO A 16 3.91 -10.49 -5.04
N GLU A 17 3.63 -11.49 -5.87
CA GLU A 17 3.59 -11.30 -7.31
C GLU A 17 2.42 -10.35 -7.68
N LEU A 18 2.60 -9.56 -8.75
CA LEU A 18 1.55 -8.66 -9.25
C LEU A 18 0.48 -9.42 -10.06
N THR A 19 -0.15 -10.39 -9.41
CA THR A 19 -1.26 -11.19 -9.95
C THR A 19 -2.47 -11.07 -9.02
N LEU A 20 -3.68 -11.15 -9.59
CA LEU A 20 -4.92 -11.07 -8.80
C LEU A 20 -4.96 -12.01 -7.58
N PRO A 21 -4.67 -13.32 -7.68
CA PRO A 21 -4.74 -14.20 -6.53
C PRO A 21 -3.70 -13.86 -5.46
N ALA A 22 -2.47 -13.51 -5.84
CA ALA A 22 -1.41 -13.17 -4.89
C ALA A 22 -1.72 -11.86 -4.15
N LEU A 23 -2.18 -10.83 -4.87
CA LEU A 23 -2.55 -9.56 -4.25
C LEU A 23 -3.77 -9.73 -3.32
N ARG A 24 -4.79 -10.49 -3.73
CA ARG A 24 -5.96 -10.75 -2.87
C ARG A 24 -5.56 -11.46 -1.58
N GLN A 25 -4.69 -12.46 -1.66
CA GLN A 25 -4.18 -13.17 -0.47
C GLN A 25 -3.38 -12.22 0.43
N ALA A 26 -2.52 -11.39 -0.14
CA ALA A 26 -1.73 -10.44 0.63
C ALA A 26 -2.61 -9.39 1.33
N VAL A 27 -3.61 -8.81 0.64
CA VAL A 27 -4.57 -7.88 1.27
C VAL A 27 -5.32 -8.56 2.41
N ALA A 28 -5.78 -9.80 2.24
CA ALA A 28 -6.43 -10.54 3.32
C ALA A 28 -5.53 -10.76 4.54
N ALA A 29 -4.21 -10.86 4.33
CA ALA A 29 -3.23 -11.05 5.41
C ALA A 29 -2.85 -9.75 6.11
N VAL A 30 -2.62 -8.65 5.37
CA VAL A 30 -2.06 -7.41 5.94
C VAL A 30 -3.11 -6.34 6.25
N ALA A 31 -4.20 -6.29 5.49
CA ALA A 31 -5.25 -5.27 5.60
C ALA A 31 -6.64 -5.85 5.24
N PRO A 32 -7.15 -6.82 6.01
CA PRO A 32 -8.41 -7.50 5.69
C PRO A 32 -9.61 -6.56 5.58
N SER A 33 -9.60 -5.44 6.32
CA SER A 33 -10.63 -4.39 6.23
C SER A 33 -10.69 -3.68 4.88
N ARG A 34 -9.62 -3.73 4.08
CA ARG A 34 -9.54 -3.13 2.74
C ARG A 34 -9.94 -4.09 1.62
N LEU A 35 -10.31 -5.34 1.92
CA LEU A 35 -10.81 -6.27 0.89
C LEU A 35 -12.02 -5.74 0.10
N PRO A 36 -13.02 -5.06 0.70
CA PRO A 36 -14.12 -4.47 -0.06
C PRO A 36 -13.64 -3.42 -1.08
N GLU A 37 -12.71 -2.55 -0.67
CA GLU A 37 -12.09 -1.53 -1.53
C GLU A 37 -11.32 -2.19 -2.68
N PHE A 38 -10.58 -3.27 -2.41
CA PHE A 38 -9.86 -4.05 -3.43
C PHE A 38 -10.79 -4.57 -4.52
N PHE A 39 -11.93 -5.16 -4.15
CA PHE A 39 -12.89 -5.66 -5.13
C PHE A 39 -13.65 -4.55 -5.86
N GLU A 40 -13.88 -3.41 -5.21
CA GLU A 40 -14.47 -2.24 -5.86
C GLU A 40 -13.52 -1.70 -6.95
N ASP A 41 -12.25 -1.52 -6.63
CA ASP A 41 -11.25 -1.03 -7.57
C ASP A 41 -10.96 -2.02 -8.70
N LEU A 42 -11.01 -3.32 -8.43
CA LEU A 42 -10.93 -4.35 -9.45
C LEU A 42 -12.09 -4.21 -10.45
N GLN A 43 -13.32 -4.05 -9.96
CA GLN A 43 -14.49 -3.85 -10.81
C GLN A 43 -14.38 -2.57 -11.65
N LYS A 44 -13.97 -1.45 -11.05
CA LYS A 44 -13.72 -0.19 -11.78
C LYS A 44 -12.67 -0.37 -12.87
N ALA A 45 -11.59 -1.09 -12.58
CA ALA A 45 -10.53 -1.34 -13.55
C ALA A 45 -11.02 -2.20 -14.73
N PHE A 46 -11.86 -3.21 -14.48
CA PHE A 46 -12.47 -4.02 -15.54
C PHE A 46 -13.44 -3.22 -16.41
N VAL A 47 -14.30 -2.39 -15.82
CA VAL A 47 -15.22 -1.53 -16.57
C VAL A 47 -14.42 -0.58 -17.47
N ARG A 48 -13.43 0.13 -16.92
CA ARG A 48 -12.57 1.02 -17.71
C ARG A 48 -11.80 0.29 -18.80
N ALA A 49 -11.32 -0.92 -18.54
CA ALA A 49 -10.62 -1.71 -19.55
C ALA A 49 -11.52 -2.04 -20.74
N GLY A 50 -12.81 -2.32 -20.51
CA GLY A 50 -13.80 -2.51 -21.56
C GLY A 50 -14.13 -1.21 -22.30
N ASP A 51 -14.37 -0.13 -21.56
CA ASP A 51 -14.71 1.19 -22.13
C ASP A 51 -13.58 1.77 -23.00
N GLU A 52 -12.33 1.55 -22.58
CA GLU A 52 -11.12 2.05 -23.25
C GLU A 52 -10.53 1.04 -24.26
N ASP A 53 -11.10 -0.17 -24.38
CA ASP A 53 -10.53 -1.30 -25.13
C ASP A 53 -9.03 -1.52 -24.82
N SER A 54 -8.69 -1.49 -23.53
CA SER A 54 -7.29 -1.39 -23.08
C SER A 54 -7.01 -2.21 -21.83
N VAL A 55 -5.85 -2.88 -21.81
CA VAL A 55 -5.37 -3.61 -20.63
C VAL A 55 -4.68 -2.71 -19.60
N VAL A 56 -4.50 -1.42 -19.91
CA VAL A 56 -3.79 -0.46 -19.04
C VAL A 56 -4.48 -0.28 -17.68
N PRO A 57 -5.82 -0.14 -17.58
CA PRO A 57 -6.49 0.00 -16.29
C PRO A 57 -6.24 -1.19 -15.34
N ILE A 58 -6.21 -2.41 -15.87
CA ILE A 58 -5.89 -3.62 -15.10
C ILE A 58 -4.44 -3.62 -14.62
N ARG A 59 -3.49 -3.21 -15.47
CA ARG A 59 -2.08 -3.08 -15.07
C ARG A 59 -1.89 -2.01 -13.99
N MET A 60 -2.61 -0.90 -14.09
CA MET A 60 -2.60 0.17 -13.08
C MET A 60 -3.20 -0.31 -11.76
N PHE A 61 -4.29 -1.07 -11.80
CA PHE A 61 -4.87 -1.72 -10.61
C PHE A 61 -3.83 -2.58 -9.88
N TYR A 62 -3.12 -3.47 -10.58
CA TYR A 62 -2.10 -4.31 -9.96
C TYR A 62 -0.97 -3.49 -9.34
N ARG A 63 -0.51 -2.43 -10.01
CA ARG A 63 0.54 -1.55 -9.48
C ARG A 63 0.08 -0.79 -8.24
N GLN A 64 -1.11 -0.21 -8.29
CA GLN A 64 -1.70 0.54 -7.16
C GLN A 64 -1.81 -0.34 -5.93
N TRP A 65 -2.40 -1.53 -6.07
CA TRP A 65 -2.56 -2.45 -4.95
C TRP A 65 -1.25 -3.07 -4.49
N GLY A 66 -0.30 -3.28 -5.39
CA GLY A 66 1.07 -3.63 -5.01
C GLY A 66 1.71 -2.61 -4.07
N VAL A 67 1.49 -1.31 -4.29
CA VAL A 67 2.00 -0.24 -3.42
C VAL A 67 1.31 -0.21 -2.07
N VAL A 68 -0.01 -0.36 -2.05
CA VAL A 68 -0.77 -0.45 -0.79
C VAL A 68 -0.26 -1.63 0.04
N ILE A 69 -0.13 -2.81 -0.57
CA ILE A 69 0.37 -4.01 0.12
C ILE A 69 1.82 -3.81 0.57
N GLU A 70 2.67 -3.16 -0.24
CA GLU A 70 4.05 -2.87 0.15
C GLU A 70 4.11 -2.00 1.40
N ILE A 71 3.21 -1.04 1.57
CA ILE A 71 3.16 -0.22 2.78
C ILE A 71 2.63 -1.05 3.96
N GLU A 72 1.50 -1.72 3.77
CA GLU A 72 0.78 -2.44 4.82
C GLU A 72 1.54 -3.70 5.33
N ARG A 73 2.39 -4.32 4.49
CA ARG A 73 3.24 -5.44 4.93
C ARG A 73 4.32 -5.00 5.92
N HIS A 74 4.62 -3.70 6.04
CA HIS A 74 5.57 -3.16 7.04
C HIS A 74 4.79 -2.34 8.09
N PRO A 75 4.41 -2.92 9.24
CA PRO A 75 3.48 -2.29 10.19
C PRO A 75 3.94 -0.93 10.71
N GLU A 76 5.25 -0.73 10.86
CA GLU A 76 5.82 0.54 11.32
C GLU A 76 5.69 1.64 10.26
N THR A 77 5.92 1.30 8.99
CA THR A 77 5.71 2.19 7.84
C THR A 77 4.23 2.56 7.69
N ALA A 78 3.33 1.59 7.78
CA ALA A 78 1.88 1.83 7.72
C ALA A 78 1.41 2.75 8.85
N ARG A 79 1.85 2.52 10.09
CA ARG A 79 1.55 3.38 11.24
C ARG A 79 2.00 4.82 11.03
N ARG A 80 3.21 5.03 10.49
CA ARG A 80 3.73 6.36 10.19
C ARG A 80 2.92 7.05 9.09
N LEU A 81 2.53 6.31 8.05
CA LEU A 81 1.67 6.86 7.00
C LEU A 81 0.31 7.30 7.58
N HIS A 82 -0.34 6.46 8.38
CA HIS A 82 -1.62 6.82 9.00
C HIS A 82 -1.53 7.99 9.98
N ALA A 83 -0.43 8.10 10.72
CA ALA A 83 -0.17 9.25 11.58
C ALA A 83 0.01 10.53 10.75
N ALA A 84 0.75 10.45 9.64
CA ALA A 84 0.91 11.57 8.70
C ALA A 84 -0.44 11.95 8.07
N GLU A 85 -1.23 11.00 7.60
CA GLU A 85 -2.57 11.23 7.05
C GLU A 85 -3.49 11.94 8.05
N GLN A 86 -3.51 11.51 9.31
CA GLN A 86 -4.27 12.18 10.38
C GLN A 86 -3.77 13.61 10.65
N ALA A 87 -2.46 13.83 10.60
CA ALA A 87 -1.85 15.13 10.81
C ALA A 87 -2.16 16.14 9.68
N LEU A 88 -2.63 15.71 8.51
CA LEU A 88 -3.09 16.60 7.44
C LEU A 88 -4.30 17.45 7.84
N SER A 89 -5.11 16.99 8.79
CA SER A 89 -6.24 17.75 9.34
C SER A 89 -5.84 18.75 10.43
N SER A 90 -4.56 18.85 10.78
CA SER A 90 -4.08 19.77 11.82
C SER A 90 -4.32 21.24 11.44
N PRO A 91 -4.72 22.11 12.39
CA PRO A 91 -4.80 23.55 12.14
C PRO A 91 -3.42 24.18 11.91
N ASP A 92 -2.34 23.58 12.42
CA ASP A 92 -0.97 24.08 12.26
C ASP A 92 -0.41 23.77 10.85
N PRO A 93 -0.09 24.80 10.03
CA PRO A 93 0.50 24.61 8.70
C PRO A 93 1.83 23.82 8.71
N ASN A 94 2.67 23.99 9.73
CA ASN A 94 3.96 23.28 9.82
C ASN A 94 3.77 21.78 10.10
N VAL A 95 2.72 21.43 10.85
CA VAL A 95 2.35 20.03 11.06
C VAL A 95 1.85 19.42 9.76
N ARG A 96 0.99 20.13 9.01
CA ARG A 96 0.52 19.65 7.71
C ARG A 96 1.65 19.49 6.69
N GLU A 97 2.58 20.44 6.62
CA GLU A 97 3.71 20.35 5.68
C GLU A 97 4.59 19.12 5.96
N ARG A 98 4.92 18.88 7.24
CA ARG A 98 5.68 17.69 7.66
C ARG A 98 4.94 16.41 7.32
N ALA A 99 3.63 16.37 7.56
CA ALA A 99 2.77 15.24 7.22
C ALA A 99 2.76 14.93 5.71
N VAL A 100 2.60 15.95 4.85
CA VAL A 100 2.66 15.77 3.39
C VAL A 100 4.02 15.20 2.96
N ARG A 101 5.11 15.71 3.54
CA ARG A 101 6.47 15.25 3.21
C ARG A 101 6.66 13.78 3.60
N GLU A 102 6.29 13.41 4.81
CA GLU A 102 6.43 12.05 5.32
C GLU A 102 5.56 11.05 4.52
N ALA A 103 4.29 11.36 4.29
CA ALA A 103 3.41 10.52 3.48
C ALA A 103 3.97 10.36 2.05
N GLY A 104 4.44 11.45 1.43
CA GLY A 104 5.04 11.42 0.10
C GLY A 104 6.33 10.61 0.03
N GLU A 105 7.16 10.64 1.07
CA GLU A 105 8.38 9.80 1.16
C GLU A 105 8.04 8.32 1.23
N ILE A 106 7.09 7.94 2.08
CA ILE A 106 6.63 6.55 2.26
C ILE A 106 6.04 6.01 0.94
N VAL A 107 5.11 6.74 0.34
CA VAL A 107 4.45 6.31 -0.91
C VAL A 107 5.46 6.19 -2.05
N ARG A 108 6.38 7.15 -2.19
CA ARG A 108 7.44 7.05 -3.23
C ARG A 108 8.40 5.89 -2.99
N ALA A 109 8.72 5.57 -1.74
CA ALA A 109 9.55 4.40 -1.43
C ALA A 109 8.84 3.11 -1.85
N ALA A 110 7.57 2.95 -1.48
CA ALA A 110 6.77 1.78 -1.87
C ALA A 110 6.64 1.66 -3.40
N HIS A 111 6.46 2.76 -4.12
CA HIS A 111 6.47 2.75 -5.60
C HIS A 111 7.78 2.23 -6.19
N ARG A 112 8.94 2.60 -5.62
CA ARG A 112 10.24 2.11 -6.09
C ARG A 112 10.39 0.61 -5.85
N GLU A 113 9.97 0.13 -4.69
CA GLU A 113 10.02 -1.30 -4.36
C GLU A 113 9.14 -2.13 -5.30
N VAL A 114 7.94 -1.65 -5.62
CA VAL A 114 7.02 -2.34 -6.55
C VAL A 114 7.55 -2.29 -7.99
N ALA A 115 8.16 -1.19 -8.43
CA ALA A 115 8.67 -1.02 -9.78
C ALA A 115 10.02 -1.71 -10.05
N GLY A 116 10.84 -1.90 -9.01
CA GLY A 116 12.15 -2.55 -9.08
C GLY A 116 12.13 -4.06 -8.81
N GLY A 117 10.94 -4.68 -8.78
CA GLY A 117 10.74 -6.13 -8.66
C GLY A 117 10.79 -6.86 -9.98
#